data_AF-A0A5E4BHV3-F1
#
_entry.id   AF-A0A5E4BHV3-F1
#
_cell.length_a   1.000
_cell.length_b   1.000
_cell.length_c   1.000
_cell.angle_alpha   90.00
_cell.angle_beta   90.00
_cell.angle_gamma   90.00
#
_symmetry.space_group_name_H-M   'P 1'
#
loop_
_entity.id
_entity.type
_entity.pdbx_description
1 polymer ?
#
loop_
_entity_poly.entity_id
_entity_poly.type
_entity_poly.pdbx_seq_one_letter_code
_entity_poly.pdbx_strand_id
1 'polypeptide(L)'
;TEKEEKEEARSKYKEAKESFQRFLENHEKMTSTTRYKKAEQIFGEMEVWNAISERDRLEIYEDVLFFLSKKEKEQAKQLRKRNWEALKNILDNMANVTYSTTWSEAQQYLMDNPTFAEDEELQNMDKEDALICFEEHIRALEKEEEEEKQKSLLRERRRQRKNRESFQIFLDELHEHGQLHSMSSWMELYPTISSDIRFTNMLGQPGSTALDLFKFYVEDLKARYHDEKKIIKDILKDKGFVVEVNTTFEDFVAIISSTKRSTTLDAGNIKLAFNSLLEKAEAREREREKEEARKMKRKESAFKSMLKQATPPIELDAVWEDIRERFVKEPAFEDITLESERKRIFKDFMHVLEHECQHHHSKNKKHSKKSKKHHRKRSRSRSGSDSDDDDSHSKKKRQRSESRSASEHSSSAESERSYKKSKKHKKKSKKRRHKSDSPESDAEREKDKKEKDRESEKDRSRQRSESKHKSPKKKTGKDSGNWDTSGSELSEGELEKRRRTLLEQLDDDQ
;
A
#
# COMPACT_ATOMS: atom_id res chain seq x y z
N THR A 1 -90.59 -47.48 8.35
CA THR A 1 -91.07 -47.23 9.73
C THR A 1 -89.98 -47.56 10.75
N GLU A 2 -89.80 -48.80 11.22
CA GLU A 2 -88.86 -49.08 12.34
C GLU A 2 -87.36 -48.82 12.01
N LYS A 3 -86.97 -48.96 10.74
CA LYS A 3 -85.61 -48.66 10.26
C LYS A 3 -85.35 -47.15 10.14
N GLU A 4 -86.36 -46.39 9.69
CA GLU A 4 -86.29 -44.92 9.59
C GLU A 4 -86.29 -44.27 10.97
N GLU A 5 -87.11 -44.75 11.92
CA GLU A 5 -87.11 -44.26 13.30
C GLU A 5 -85.75 -44.51 13.99
N LYS A 6 -85.11 -45.66 13.75
CA LYS A 6 -83.76 -45.95 14.25
C LYS A 6 -82.69 -45.06 13.61
N GLU A 7 -82.86 -44.68 12.35
CA GLU A 7 -81.94 -43.80 11.63
C GLU A 7 -82.10 -42.35 12.08
N GLU A 8 -83.33 -41.89 12.30
CA GLU A 8 -83.66 -40.58 12.85
C GLU A 8 -83.16 -40.44 14.30
N ALA A 9 -83.35 -41.46 15.13
CA ALA A 9 -82.81 -41.48 16.49
C ALA A 9 -81.27 -41.45 16.52
N ARG A 10 -80.60 -42.15 15.59
CA ARG A 10 -79.14 -42.06 15.42
C ARG A 10 -78.69 -40.68 14.97
N SER A 11 -79.42 -40.05 14.06
CA SER A 11 -79.13 -38.69 13.59
C SER A 11 -79.27 -37.68 14.72
N LYS A 12 -80.38 -37.72 15.48
CA LYS A 12 -80.62 -36.85 16.64
C LYS A 12 -79.55 -37.03 17.72
N TYR A 13 -79.13 -38.27 17.99
CA TYR A 13 -78.08 -38.52 18.97
C TYR A 13 -76.70 -38.01 18.51
N LYS A 14 -76.39 -38.11 17.21
CA LYS A 14 -75.18 -37.51 16.64
C LYS A 14 -75.19 -35.98 16.76
N GLU A 15 -76.32 -35.36 16.44
CA GLU A 15 -76.51 -33.91 16.60
C GLU A 15 -76.39 -33.48 18.06
N ALA A 16 -76.94 -34.25 19.00
CA ALA A 16 -76.77 -34.02 20.43
C ALA A 16 -75.29 -34.03 20.85
N LYS A 17 -74.49 -35.00 20.37
CA LYS A 17 -73.04 -35.04 20.59
C LYS A 17 -72.30 -33.81 20.07
N GLU A 18 -72.59 -33.40 18.83
CA GLU A 18 -71.99 -32.21 18.23
C GLU A 18 -72.40 -30.93 18.97
N SER A 19 -73.67 -30.82 19.40
CA SER A 19 -74.17 -29.71 20.20
C SER A 19 -73.49 -29.63 21.56
N PHE A 20 -73.28 -30.77 22.23
CA PHE A 20 -72.57 -30.83 23.50
C PHE A 20 -71.09 -30.46 23.38
N GLN A 21 -70.43 -30.96 22.33
CA GLN A 21 -69.05 -30.57 22.04
C GLN A 21 -68.94 -29.05 21.84
N ARG A 22 -69.74 -28.47 20.95
CA ARG A 22 -69.76 -27.02 20.70
C ARG A 22 -70.11 -26.21 21.94
N PHE A 23 -71.02 -26.73 22.77
CA PHE A 23 -71.37 -26.12 24.04
C PHE A 23 -70.14 -26.03 24.95
N LEU A 24 -69.44 -27.14 25.17
CA LEU A 24 -68.25 -27.15 26.02
C LEU A 24 -67.09 -26.31 25.43
N GLU A 25 -66.90 -26.30 24.12
CA GLU A 25 -65.81 -25.53 23.46
C GLU A 25 -65.96 -24.01 23.56
N ASN A 26 -67.18 -23.50 23.74
CA ASN A 26 -67.47 -22.06 23.71
C ASN A 26 -68.02 -21.51 25.03
N HIS A 27 -68.26 -22.36 26.03
CA HIS A 27 -68.81 -21.93 27.30
C HIS A 27 -67.74 -21.23 28.16
N GLU A 28 -68.02 -20.02 28.66
CA GLU A 28 -67.06 -19.18 29.41
C GLU A 28 -66.46 -19.86 30.65
N LYS A 29 -67.24 -20.70 31.34
CA LYS A 29 -66.79 -21.44 32.52
C LYS A 29 -66.03 -22.73 32.21
N MET A 30 -65.89 -23.10 30.94
CA MET A 30 -65.15 -24.28 30.50
C MET A 30 -63.77 -23.84 30.00
N THR A 31 -62.73 -24.35 30.64
CA THR A 31 -61.32 -24.08 30.31
C THR A 31 -60.52 -25.37 30.27
N SER A 32 -59.31 -25.33 29.73
CA SER A 32 -58.41 -26.50 29.64
C SER A 32 -58.04 -27.13 31.00
N THR A 33 -58.28 -26.43 32.12
CA THR A 33 -57.99 -26.90 33.49
C THR A 33 -59.24 -27.37 34.25
N THR A 34 -60.42 -27.20 33.67
CA THR A 34 -61.70 -27.55 34.31
C THR A 34 -61.83 -29.06 34.39
N ARG A 35 -61.79 -29.63 35.60
CA ARG A 35 -61.91 -31.09 35.83
C ARG A 35 -63.34 -31.60 35.54
N TYR A 36 -63.49 -32.85 35.10
CA TYR A 36 -64.78 -33.43 34.71
C TYR A 36 -65.83 -33.36 35.82
N LYS A 37 -65.46 -33.74 37.06
CA LYS A 37 -66.34 -33.59 38.24
C LYS A 37 -66.83 -32.17 38.46
N LYS A 38 -66.02 -31.17 38.11
CA LYS A 38 -66.39 -29.76 38.21
C LYS A 38 -67.30 -29.35 37.06
N ALA A 39 -67.01 -29.80 35.84
CA ALA A 39 -67.90 -29.61 34.69
C ALA A 39 -69.29 -30.22 34.96
N GLU A 40 -69.35 -31.43 35.55
CA GLU A 40 -70.61 -32.08 35.93
C GLU A 40 -71.38 -31.30 36.99
N GLN A 41 -70.71 -30.71 37.99
CA GLN A 41 -71.37 -29.85 38.96
C GLN A 41 -71.95 -28.57 38.34
N ILE A 42 -71.32 -28.04 37.30
CA ILE A 42 -71.75 -26.78 36.66
C ILE A 42 -72.83 -27.07 35.61
N PHE A 43 -72.71 -28.18 34.91
CA PHE A 43 -73.49 -28.48 33.71
C PHE A 43 -74.47 -29.64 33.86
N GLY A 44 -74.45 -30.35 34.99
CA GLY A 44 -75.24 -31.56 35.23
C GLY A 44 -76.75 -31.40 35.16
N GLU A 45 -77.26 -30.19 35.42
CA GLU A 45 -78.69 -29.88 35.32
C GLU A 45 -79.12 -29.47 33.90
N MET A 46 -78.18 -29.26 32.98
CA MET A 46 -78.51 -28.82 31.62
C MET A 46 -78.93 -29.98 30.72
N GLU A 47 -79.93 -29.72 29.87
CA GLU A 47 -80.44 -30.69 28.91
C GLU A 47 -79.34 -31.19 27.96
N VAL A 48 -78.43 -30.30 27.55
CA VAL A 48 -77.31 -30.62 26.66
C VAL A 48 -76.33 -31.62 27.30
N TRP A 49 -76.21 -31.61 28.63
CA TRP A 49 -75.37 -32.56 29.38
C TRP A 49 -76.07 -33.91 29.55
N ASN A 50 -77.37 -33.91 29.83
CA ASN A 50 -78.16 -35.12 30.07
C ASN A 50 -78.58 -35.84 28.78
N ALA A 51 -78.53 -35.17 27.62
CA ALA A 51 -78.85 -35.74 26.31
C ALA A 51 -77.86 -36.83 25.84
N ILE A 52 -76.71 -36.97 26.50
CA ILE A 52 -75.61 -37.87 26.09
C ILE A 52 -75.25 -38.85 27.22
N SER A 53 -74.93 -40.09 26.84
CA SER A 53 -74.44 -41.10 27.79
C SER A 53 -73.13 -40.67 28.46
N GLU A 54 -72.90 -41.08 29.70
CA GLU A 54 -71.68 -40.74 30.45
C GLU A 54 -70.39 -41.16 29.72
N ARG A 55 -70.41 -42.32 29.04
CA ARG A 55 -69.27 -42.81 28.25
C ARG A 55 -68.89 -41.83 27.14
N ASP A 56 -69.88 -41.38 26.39
CA ASP A 56 -69.67 -40.45 25.28
C ASP A 56 -69.35 -39.03 25.79
N ARG A 57 -69.89 -38.63 26.95
CA ARG A 57 -69.54 -37.35 27.61
C ARG A 57 -68.07 -37.29 27.97
N LEU A 58 -67.51 -38.37 28.54
CA LEU A 58 -66.08 -38.44 28.90
C LEU A 58 -65.18 -38.34 27.67
N GLU A 59 -65.51 -39.06 26.60
CA GLU A 59 -64.76 -39.02 25.33
C GLU A 59 -64.76 -37.61 24.72
N ILE A 60 -65.95 -36.99 24.59
CA ILE A 60 -66.07 -35.63 24.06
C ILE A 60 -65.36 -34.62 24.99
N TYR A 61 -65.46 -34.79 26.30
CA TYR A 61 -64.80 -33.90 27.26
C TYR A 61 -63.26 -33.93 27.12
N GLU A 62 -62.65 -35.11 26.92
CA GLU A 62 -61.20 -35.21 26.71
C GLU A 62 -60.75 -34.48 25.44
N ASP A 63 -61.49 -34.68 24.34
CA ASP A 63 -61.23 -33.99 23.07
C ASP A 63 -61.39 -32.46 23.19
N VAL A 64 -62.44 -32.01 23.89
CA VAL A 64 -62.68 -30.59 24.14
C VAL A 64 -61.59 -29.98 25.02
N LEU A 65 -61.13 -30.68 26.07
CA LEU A 65 -60.01 -30.19 26.88
C LEU A 65 -58.74 -30.02 26.05
N PHE A 66 -58.44 -30.97 25.15
CA PHE A 66 -57.29 -30.86 24.26
C PHE A 66 -57.44 -29.67 23.30
N PHE A 67 -58.62 -29.50 22.71
CA PHE A 67 -58.93 -28.37 21.84
C PHE A 67 -58.80 -27.02 22.57
N LEU A 68 -59.39 -26.89 23.77
CA LEU A 68 -59.31 -25.69 24.59
C LEU A 68 -57.88 -25.38 24.99
N SER A 69 -57.10 -26.38 25.42
CA SER A 69 -55.67 -26.19 25.75
C SER A 69 -54.88 -25.67 24.55
N LYS A 70 -55.14 -26.21 23.35
CA LYS A 70 -54.50 -25.74 22.11
C LYS A 70 -54.95 -24.33 21.74
N LYS A 71 -56.24 -24.02 21.85
CA LYS A 71 -56.83 -22.71 21.55
C LYS A 71 -56.30 -21.63 22.50
N GLU A 72 -56.33 -21.87 23.81
CA GLU A 72 -55.81 -20.97 24.85
C GLU A 72 -54.31 -20.72 24.67
N LYS A 73 -53.51 -21.77 24.39
CA LYS A 73 -52.07 -21.63 24.11
C LYS A 73 -51.79 -20.79 22.87
N GLU A 74 -52.60 -20.94 21.83
CA GLU A 74 -52.46 -20.15 20.60
C GLU A 74 -52.89 -18.69 20.81
N GLN A 75 -53.99 -18.45 21.53
CA GLN A 75 -54.41 -17.10 21.92
C GLN A 75 -53.35 -16.40 22.77
N ALA A 76 -52.74 -17.09 23.73
CA ALA A 76 -51.66 -16.54 24.55
C ALA A 76 -50.42 -16.15 23.70
N LYS A 77 -50.06 -16.97 22.68
CA LYS A 77 -48.99 -16.62 21.74
C LYS A 77 -49.33 -15.41 20.88
N GLN A 78 -50.55 -15.34 20.38
CA GLN A 78 -51.02 -14.22 19.56
C GLN A 78 -51.03 -12.92 20.37
N LEU A 79 -51.49 -12.97 21.61
CA LEU A 79 -51.45 -11.83 22.52
C LEU A 79 -50.02 -11.39 22.82
N ARG A 80 -49.12 -12.32 23.16
CA ARG A 80 -47.70 -12.03 23.37
C ARG A 80 -47.07 -11.35 22.14
N LYS A 81 -47.37 -11.86 20.94
CA LYS A 81 -46.89 -11.29 19.68
C LYS A 81 -47.47 -9.90 19.42
N ARG A 82 -48.77 -9.68 19.64
CA ARG A 82 -49.43 -8.38 19.52
C ARG A 82 -48.78 -7.37 20.46
N ASN A 83 -48.62 -7.74 21.73
CA ASN A 83 -48.05 -6.87 22.75
C ASN A 83 -46.59 -6.53 22.44
N TRP A 84 -45.82 -7.50 21.97
CA TRP A 84 -44.44 -7.30 21.51
C TRP A 84 -44.36 -6.28 20.37
N GLU A 85 -45.17 -6.48 19.32
CA GLU A 85 -45.20 -5.59 18.16
C GLU A 85 -45.70 -4.18 18.53
N ALA A 86 -46.68 -4.09 19.43
CA ALA A 86 -47.19 -2.82 19.94
C ALA A 86 -46.11 -2.06 20.74
N LEU A 87 -45.46 -2.71 21.71
CA LEU A 87 -44.39 -2.09 22.50
C LEU A 87 -43.23 -1.64 21.60
N LYS A 88 -42.81 -2.48 20.66
CA LYS A 88 -41.77 -2.14 19.68
C LYS A 88 -42.15 -0.90 18.88
N ASN A 89 -43.37 -0.83 18.35
CA ASN A 89 -43.84 0.31 17.58
C ASN A 89 -43.89 1.60 18.43
N ILE A 90 -44.25 1.50 19.71
CA ILE A 90 -44.22 2.65 20.62
C ILE A 90 -42.78 3.13 20.80
N LEU A 91 -41.84 2.22 21.09
CA LEU A 91 -40.40 2.54 21.20
C LEU A 91 -39.84 3.17 19.92
N ASP A 92 -40.16 2.61 18.75
CA ASP A 92 -39.70 3.11 17.43
C ASP A 92 -40.20 4.54 17.12
N ASN A 93 -41.35 4.94 17.66
CA ASN A 93 -41.91 6.29 17.46
C ASN A 93 -41.55 7.29 18.57
N MET A 94 -40.86 6.85 19.61
CA MET A 94 -40.46 7.70 20.73
C MET A 94 -39.13 8.42 20.44
N ALA A 95 -39.19 9.69 20.06
CA ALA A 95 -38.01 10.51 19.76
C ALA A 95 -37.08 10.77 20.98
N ASN A 96 -37.58 10.56 22.19
CA ASN A 96 -36.86 10.71 23.46
C ASN A 96 -36.07 9.46 23.86
N VAL A 97 -36.33 8.31 23.23
CA VAL A 97 -35.53 7.10 23.41
C VAL A 97 -34.33 7.17 22.47
N THR A 98 -33.13 7.08 23.04
CA THR A 98 -31.86 7.09 22.33
C THR A 98 -31.08 5.81 22.64
N TYR A 99 -29.97 5.59 21.93
CA TYR A 99 -29.08 4.45 22.14
C TYR A 99 -28.49 4.36 23.57
N SER A 100 -28.53 5.44 24.35
CA SER A 100 -28.01 5.48 25.73
C SER A 100 -29.12 5.47 26.79
N THR A 101 -30.40 5.36 26.39
CA THR A 101 -31.52 5.36 27.31
C THR A 101 -31.52 4.10 28.17
N THR A 102 -31.72 4.28 29.47
CA THR A 102 -31.83 3.17 30.42
C THR A 102 -33.27 2.65 30.51
N TRP A 103 -33.44 1.40 30.98
CA TRP A 103 -34.78 0.83 31.16
C TRP A 103 -35.66 1.67 32.11
N SER A 104 -35.10 2.24 33.18
CA SER A 104 -35.87 3.07 34.11
C SER A 104 -36.40 4.34 33.47
N GLU A 105 -35.61 4.97 32.59
CA GLU A 105 -36.04 6.17 31.84
C GLU A 105 -37.09 5.79 30.80
N ALA A 106 -36.85 4.71 30.06
CA ALA A 106 -37.80 4.19 29.07
C ALA A 106 -39.14 3.82 29.71
N GLN A 107 -39.13 3.23 30.91
CA GLN A 107 -40.35 2.92 31.65
C GLN A 107 -41.16 4.18 31.98
N GLN A 108 -40.50 5.25 32.41
CA GLN A 108 -41.19 6.54 32.65
C GLN A 108 -41.80 7.07 31.35
N TYR A 109 -41.05 7.04 30.24
CA TYR A 109 -41.54 7.47 28.93
C TYR A 109 -42.72 6.64 28.43
N LEU A 110 -42.71 5.32 28.70
CA LEU A 110 -43.84 4.45 28.39
C LEU A 110 -45.07 4.78 29.24
N MET A 111 -44.91 5.07 30.53
CA MET A 111 -46.03 5.50 31.39
C MET A 111 -46.61 6.85 30.97
N ASP A 112 -45.77 7.75 30.45
CA ASP A 112 -46.20 9.05 29.93
C ASP A 112 -46.81 8.96 28.51
N ASN A 113 -46.68 7.82 27.84
CA ASN A 113 -47.22 7.60 26.51
C ASN A 113 -48.68 7.11 26.57
N PRO A 114 -49.65 7.86 25.98
CA PRO A 114 -51.07 7.50 26.07
C PRO A 114 -51.38 6.14 25.44
N THR A 115 -50.67 5.74 24.39
CA THR A 115 -50.91 4.45 23.71
C THR A 115 -50.53 3.24 24.57
N PHE A 116 -49.57 3.40 25.49
CA PHE A 116 -49.21 2.38 26.45
C PHE A 116 -50.06 2.47 27.73
N ALA A 117 -50.40 3.70 28.16
CA ALA A 117 -51.20 3.94 29.35
C ALA A 117 -52.67 3.46 29.21
N GLU A 118 -53.22 3.45 28.00
CA GLU A 118 -54.61 3.04 27.73
C GLU A 118 -54.78 1.54 27.39
N ASP A 119 -53.72 0.82 26.98
CA ASP A 119 -53.77 -0.60 26.62
C ASP A 119 -53.48 -1.50 27.85
N GLU A 120 -54.55 -1.96 28.52
CA GLU A 120 -54.47 -2.84 29.71
C GLU A 120 -53.80 -4.19 29.40
N GLU A 121 -54.01 -4.74 28.20
CA GLU A 121 -53.38 -6.00 27.77
C GLU A 121 -51.87 -5.82 27.61
N LEU A 122 -51.42 -4.64 27.15
CA LEU A 122 -50.00 -4.30 27.02
C LEU A 122 -49.34 -4.06 28.37
N GLN A 123 -50.02 -3.40 29.32
CA GLN A 123 -49.52 -3.22 30.69
C GLN A 123 -49.37 -4.55 31.44
N ASN A 124 -50.24 -5.51 31.15
CA ASN A 124 -50.21 -6.85 31.73
C ASN A 124 -49.24 -7.81 31.03
N MET A 125 -48.43 -7.33 30.07
CA MET A 125 -47.44 -8.19 29.41
C MET A 125 -46.37 -8.68 30.38
N ASP A 126 -45.66 -9.75 29.99
CA ASP A 126 -44.55 -10.27 30.79
C ASP A 126 -43.43 -9.23 30.88
N LYS A 127 -42.93 -8.98 32.10
CA LYS A 127 -41.85 -8.04 32.36
C LYS A 127 -40.56 -8.47 31.67
N GLU A 128 -40.33 -9.77 31.54
CA GLU A 128 -39.17 -10.30 30.81
C GLU A 128 -39.29 -9.98 29.31
N ASP A 129 -40.47 -10.13 28.72
CA ASP A 129 -40.70 -9.76 27.32
C ASP A 129 -40.51 -8.27 27.06
N ALA A 130 -41.01 -7.42 27.96
CA ALA A 130 -40.85 -5.98 27.85
C ALA A 130 -39.37 -5.58 27.88
N LEU A 131 -38.57 -6.21 28.76
CA LEU A 131 -37.13 -5.99 28.84
C LEU A 131 -36.39 -6.48 27.60
N ILE A 132 -36.72 -7.65 27.06
CA ILE A 132 -36.06 -8.16 25.84
C ILE A 132 -36.42 -7.27 24.63
N CYS A 133 -37.69 -6.86 24.50
CA CYS A 133 -38.13 -5.95 23.44
C CYS A 133 -37.38 -4.61 23.50
N PHE A 134 -37.20 -4.07 24.70
CA PHE A 134 -36.43 -2.84 24.91
C PHE A 134 -34.94 -3.03 24.61
N GLU A 135 -34.33 -4.10 25.07
CA GLU A 135 -32.93 -4.41 24.78
C GLU A 135 -32.69 -4.55 23.27
N GLU A 136 -33.59 -5.22 22.55
CA GLU A 136 -33.50 -5.36 21.09
C GLU A 136 -33.58 -3.98 20.40
N HIS A 137 -34.48 -3.11 20.86
CA HIS A 137 -34.64 -1.76 20.33
C HIS A 137 -33.39 -0.89 20.60
N ILE A 138 -32.87 -0.87 21.84
CA ILE A 138 -31.65 -0.12 22.18
C ILE A 138 -30.45 -0.64 21.39
N ARG A 139 -30.26 -1.96 21.28
CA ARG A 139 -29.18 -2.53 20.46
C ARG A 139 -29.30 -2.15 18.98
N ALA A 140 -30.53 -2.03 18.46
CA ALA A 140 -30.75 -1.55 17.09
C ALA A 140 -30.32 -0.07 16.95
N LEU A 141 -30.68 0.79 17.91
CA LEU A 141 -30.25 2.19 17.95
C LEU A 141 -28.74 2.34 18.10
N GLU A 142 -28.09 1.58 18.99
CA GLU A 142 -26.62 1.55 19.14
C GLU A 142 -25.93 1.18 17.83
N LYS A 143 -26.47 0.16 17.13
CA LYS A 143 -25.95 -0.26 15.83
C LYS A 143 -26.12 0.83 14.78
N GLU A 144 -27.25 1.52 14.73
CA GLU A 144 -27.50 2.61 13.80
C GLU A 144 -26.57 3.81 14.08
N GLU A 145 -26.35 4.17 15.34
CA GLU A 145 -25.41 5.24 15.74
C GLU A 145 -23.97 4.93 15.32
N GLU A 146 -23.50 3.71 15.57
CA GLU A 146 -22.17 3.28 15.12
C GLU A 146 -22.10 3.24 13.58
N GLU A 147 -23.13 2.78 12.88
CA GLU A 147 -23.18 2.82 11.41
C GLU A 147 -23.13 4.25 10.85
N GLU A 148 -23.86 5.20 11.44
CA GLU A 148 -23.80 6.61 11.04
C GLU A 148 -22.43 7.24 11.35
N LYS A 149 -21.84 6.90 12.50
CA LYS A 149 -20.48 7.31 12.84
C LYS A 149 -19.46 6.77 11.83
N GLN A 150 -19.53 5.50 11.46
CA GLN A 150 -18.68 4.91 10.42
C GLN A 150 -18.91 5.57 9.05
N LYS A 151 -20.17 5.82 8.66
CA LYS A 151 -20.49 6.55 7.43
C LYS A 151 -19.91 7.97 7.44
N SER A 152 -19.98 8.66 8.58
CA SER A 152 -19.41 10.00 8.74
C SER A 152 -17.88 10.00 8.57
N LEU A 153 -17.18 9.05 9.18
CA LEU A 153 -15.74 8.86 9.05
C LEU A 153 -15.34 8.51 7.60
N LEU A 154 -16.12 7.68 6.91
CA LEU A 154 -15.89 7.35 5.51
C LEU A 154 -16.12 8.55 4.59
N ARG A 155 -17.17 9.36 4.83
CA ARG A 155 -17.41 10.62 4.12
C ARG A 155 -16.25 11.58 4.31
N GLU A 156 -15.75 11.71 5.53
CA GLU A 156 -14.60 12.53 5.87
C GLU A 156 -13.34 12.07 5.12
N ARG A 157 -13.01 10.78 5.20
CA ARG A 157 -11.85 10.20 4.49
C ARG A 157 -11.95 10.40 2.98
N ARG A 158 -13.16 10.28 2.42
CA ARG A 158 -13.40 10.54 0.99
C ARG A 158 -13.19 12.02 0.65
N ARG A 159 -13.66 12.94 1.49
CA ARG A 159 -13.45 14.39 1.33
C ARG A 159 -11.96 14.73 1.37
N GLN A 160 -11.22 14.19 2.34
CA GLN A 160 -9.77 14.38 2.45
C GLN A 160 -9.01 13.88 1.22
N ARG A 161 -9.40 12.72 0.66
CA ARG A 161 -8.82 12.23 -0.60
C ARG A 161 -9.11 13.18 -1.77
N LYS A 162 -10.36 13.64 -1.91
CA LYS A 162 -10.73 14.61 -2.97
C LYS A 162 -9.97 15.92 -2.82
N ASN A 163 -9.70 16.36 -1.58
CA ASN A 163 -8.87 17.55 -1.35
C ASN A 163 -7.43 17.34 -1.83
N ARG A 164 -6.86 16.14 -1.60
CA ARG A 164 -5.55 15.76 -2.16
C ARG A 164 -5.54 15.73 -3.68
N GLU A 165 -6.53 15.10 -4.29
CA GLU A 165 -6.68 15.04 -5.76
C GLU A 165 -6.85 16.45 -6.35
N SER A 166 -7.64 17.31 -5.70
CA SER A 166 -7.82 18.71 -6.11
C SER A 166 -6.53 19.51 -6.02
N PHE A 167 -5.74 19.32 -4.96
CA PHE A 167 -4.41 19.92 -4.84
C PHE A 167 -3.43 19.36 -5.87
N GLN A 168 -3.55 18.09 -6.27
CA GLN A 168 -2.74 17.52 -7.33
C GLN A 168 -3.04 18.18 -8.69
N ILE A 169 -4.31 18.39 -9.01
CA ILE A 169 -4.74 19.13 -10.20
C ILE A 169 -4.21 20.57 -10.16
N PHE A 170 -4.17 21.21 -8.99
CA PHE A 170 -3.56 22.52 -8.85
C PHE A 170 -2.07 22.53 -9.22
N LEU A 171 -1.32 21.51 -8.78
CA LEU A 171 0.10 21.38 -9.16
C LEU A 171 0.26 21.18 -10.67
N ASP A 172 -0.65 20.42 -11.30
CA ASP A 172 -0.70 20.27 -12.76
C ASP A 172 -0.95 21.61 -13.45
N GLU A 173 -1.93 22.39 -12.98
CA GLU A 173 -2.19 23.74 -13.50
C GLU A 173 -0.95 24.64 -13.37
N LEU A 174 -0.27 24.65 -12.22
CA LEU A 174 0.95 25.44 -12.03
C LEU A 174 2.07 25.02 -13.00
N HIS A 175 2.16 23.73 -13.30
CA HIS A 175 3.14 23.19 -14.24
C HIS A 175 2.79 23.53 -15.70
N GLU A 176 1.51 23.44 -16.09
CA GLU A 176 1.04 23.86 -17.41
C GLU A 176 1.26 25.37 -17.67
N HIS A 177 1.13 26.20 -16.63
CA HIS A 177 1.43 27.64 -16.70
C HIS A 177 2.94 27.95 -16.62
N GLY A 178 3.79 26.93 -16.47
CA GLY A 178 5.25 27.08 -16.37
C GLY A 178 5.75 27.72 -15.07
N GLN A 179 4.88 27.88 -14.07
CA GLN A 179 5.26 28.38 -12.74
C GLN A 179 5.93 27.29 -11.90
N LEU A 180 5.50 26.04 -12.09
CA LEU A 180 6.08 24.88 -11.45
C LEU A 180 6.87 24.04 -12.46
N HIS A 181 8.09 23.66 -12.11
CA HIS A 181 8.99 22.85 -12.94
C HIS A 181 9.96 22.03 -12.08
N SER A 182 10.77 21.15 -12.68
CA SER A 182 11.71 20.25 -11.95
C SER A 182 12.72 20.96 -11.04
N MET A 183 13.03 22.24 -11.28
CA MET A 183 13.94 23.04 -10.45
C MET A 183 13.22 23.93 -9.42
N SER A 184 11.88 23.88 -9.32
CA SER A 184 11.12 24.80 -8.48
C SER A 184 11.32 24.47 -7.00
N SER A 185 11.39 25.50 -6.16
CA SER A 185 11.47 25.35 -4.71
C SER A 185 10.12 25.62 -4.06
N TRP A 186 9.83 24.93 -2.94
CA TRP A 186 8.59 25.16 -2.19
C TRP A 186 8.49 26.61 -1.70
N MET A 187 9.59 27.18 -1.20
CA MET A 187 9.60 28.54 -0.67
C MET A 187 9.23 29.59 -1.72
N GLU A 188 9.67 29.40 -2.95
CA GLU A 188 9.39 30.30 -4.07
C GLU A 188 7.92 30.26 -4.48
N LEU A 189 7.32 29.06 -4.50
CA LEU A 189 5.92 28.89 -4.91
C LEU A 189 4.93 29.01 -3.76
N TYR A 190 5.39 29.03 -2.51
CA TYR A 190 4.53 29.15 -1.34
C TYR A 190 3.58 30.35 -1.36
N PRO A 191 3.98 31.58 -1.78
CA PRO A 191 3.06 32.71 -1.87
C PRO A 191 1.87 32.41 -2.81
N THR A 192 2.13 31.80 -3.96
CA THR A 192 1.07 31.38 -4.90
C THR A 192 0.23 30.27 -4.32
N ILE A 193 0.88 29.22 -3.79
CA ILE A 193 0.22 28.03 -3.24
C ILE A 193 -0.67 28.36 -2.04
N SER A 194 -0.19 29.19 -1.11
CA SER A 194 -0.92 29.54 0.11
C SER A 194 -2.14 30.43 -0.12
N SER A 195 -2.19 31.12 -1.27
CA SER A 195 -3.34 31.93 -1.66
C SER A 195 -4.50 31.11 -2.25
N ASP A 196 -4.26 29.87 -2.68
CA ASP A 196 -5.27 29.00 -3.28
C ASP A 196 -6.09 28.24 -2.22
N ILE A 197 -7.41 28.20 -2.39
CA ILE A 197 -8.34 27.54 -1.47
C ILE A 197 -8.07 26.03 -1.34
N ARG A 198 -7.54 25.38 -2.37
CA ARG A 198 -7.20 23.95 -2.37
C ARG A 198 -6.06 23.64 -1.40
N PHE A 199 -5.14 24.59 -1.19
CA PHE A 199 -4.13 24.48 -0.15
C PHE A 199 -4.74 24.58 1.25
N THR A 200 -5.61 25.57 1.49
CA THR A 200 -6.30 25.71 2.79
C THR A 200 -7.13 24.47 3.12
N ASN A 201 -7.83 23.93 2.13
CA ASN A 201 -8.62 22.70 2.26
C ASN A 201 -7.78 21.47 2.60
N MET A 202 -6.46 21.50 2.41
CA MET A 202 -5.54 20.40 2.73
C MET A 202 -4.99 20.48 4.15
N LEU A 203 -5.14 21.61 4.85
CA LEU A 203 -4.55 21.81 6.17
C LEU A 203 -5.23 20.96 7.24
N GLY A 204 -4.43 20.42 8.17
CA GLY A 204 -4.89 19.64 9.32
C GLY A 204 -5.39 18.22 8.99
N GLN A 205 -5.28 17.77 7.74
CA GLN A 205 -5.68 16.42 7.35
C GLN A 205 -4.55 15.40 7.58
N PRO A 206 -4.88 14.16 7.97
CA PRO A 206 -3.89 13.09 8.07
C PRO A 206 -3.40 12.63 6.68
N GLY A 207 -2.18 12.12 6.63
CA GLY A 207 -1.54 11.58 5.41
C GLY A 207 -0.52 12.53 4.78
N SER A 208 -0.40 12.48 3.45
CA SER A 208 0.51 13.35 2.69
C SER A 208 0.08 14.81 2.81
N THR A 209 1.01 15.65 3.23
CA THR A 209 0.82 17.10 3.31
C THR A 209 0.92 17.73 1.93
N ALA A 210 0.47 18.99 1.79
CA ALA A 210 0.66 19.75 0.56
C ALA A 210 2.14 19.85 0.13
N LEU A 211 3.06 19.94 1.10
CA LEU A 211 4.50 19.92 0.85
C LEU A 211 4.98 18.56 0.34
N ASP A 212 4.46 17.45 0.90
CA ASP A 212 4.81 16.11 0.44
C ASP A 212 4.36 15.90 -1.02
N LEU A 213 3.11 16.29 -1.34
CA LEU A 213 2.58 16.21 -2.70
C LEU A 213 3.42 17.05 -3.68
N PHE A 214 3.80 18.27 -3.30
CA PHE A 214 4.71 19.08 -4.10
C PHE A 214 6.08 18.42 -4.31
N LYS A 215 6.67 17.86 -3.26
CA LYS A 215 7.96 17.17 -3.35
C LYS A 215 7.89 15.97 -4.28
N PHE A 216 6.86 15.15 -4.16
CA PHE A 216 6.63 13.99 -5.04
C PHE A 216 6.47 14.45 -6.49
N TYR A 217 5.68 15.49 -6.72
CA TYR A 217 5.49 16.03 -8.06
C TYR A 217 6.82 16.50 -8.68
N VAL A 218 7.60 17.30 -7.96
CA VAL A 218 8.91 17.79 -8.43
C VAL A 218 9.90 16.63 -8.62
N GLU A 219 9.87 15.61 -7.77
CA GLU A 219 10.68 14.39 -7.93
C GLU A 219 10.31 13.63 -9.21
N ASP A 220 9.02 13.49 -9.52
CA ASP A 220 8.55 12.87 -10.75
C ASP A 220 8.97 13.68 -12.00
N LEU A 221 8.94 15.02 -11.94
CA LEU A 221 9.49 15.88 -13.01
C LEU A 221 10.99 15.62 -13.22
N LYS A 222 11.76 15.49 -12.13
CA LYS A 222 13.20 15.19 -12.20
C LYS A 222 13.49 13.80 -12.72
N ALA A 223 12.69 12.80 -12.35
CA ALA A 223 12.86 11.42 -12.82
C ALA A 223 12.74 11.31 -14.35
N ARG A 224 11.92 12.16 -14.98
CA ARG A 224 11.77 12.25 -16.45
C ARG A 224 12.96 12.89 -17.17
N TYR A 225 13.92 13.49 -16.45
CA TYR A 225 15.04 14.24 -17.04
C TYR A 225 15.83 13.44 -18.08
N HIS A 226 16.12 12.17 -17.84
CA HIS A 226 16.95 11.38 -18.75
C HIS A 226 16.25 11.11 -20.09
N ASP A 227 14.94 10.82 -20.05
CA ASP A 227 14.13 10.59 -21.24
C ASP A 227 13.91 11.91 -22.01
N GLU A 228 13.61 12.99 -21.30
CA GLU A 228 13.45 14.31 -21.89
C GLU A 228 14.76 14.84 -22.49
N LYS A 229 15.90 14.63 -21.83
CA LYS A 229 17.23 14.97 -22.37
C LYS A 229 17.52 14.24 -23.68
N LYS A 230 17.05 13.00 -23.82
CA LYS A 230 17.18 12.25 -25.07
C LYS A 230 16.33 12.89 -26.18
N ILE A 231 15.07 13.22 -25.88
CA ILE A 231 14.18 13.92 -26.81
C ILE A 231 14.80 15.25 -27.25
N ILE A 232 15.30 16.05 -26.30
CA ILE A 232 15.99 17.32 -26.57
C ILE A 232 17.17 17.10 -27.53
N LYS A 233 18.04 16.14 -27.25
CA LYS A 233 19.18 15.83 -28.15
C LYS A 233 18.74 15.43 -29.55
N ASP A 234 17.66 14.67 -29.66
CA ASP A 234 17.15 14.24 -30.97
C ASP A 234 16.52 15.41 -31.73
N ILE A 235 15.83 16.34 -31.06
CA ILE A 235 15.37 17.60 -31.68
C ILE A 235 16.56 18.42 -32.22
N LEU A 236 17.63 18.56 -31.43
CA LEU A 236 18.81 19.33 -31.85
C LEU A 236 19.49 18.69 -33.08
N LYS A 237 19.58 17.36 -33.13
CA LYS A 237 20.11 16.64 -34.30
C LYS A 237 19.24 16.84 -35.54
N ASP A 238 17.92 16.73 -35.40
CA ASP A 238 16.98 16.88 -36.52
C ASP A 238 17.03 18.30 -37.11
N LYS A 239 17.30 19.30 -36.28
CA LYS A 239 17.49 20.70 -36.68
C LYS A 239 18.93 21.02 -37.10
N GLY A 240 19.86 20.09 -36.97
CA GLY A 240 21.29 20.31 -37.24
C GLY A 240 21.94 21.34 -36.33
N PHE A 241 21.38 21.59 -35.15
CA PHE A 241 21.87 22.63 -34.23
C PHE A 241 22.92 22.07 -33.27
N VAL A 242 24.05 22.75 -33.17
CA VAL A 242 25.15 22.41 -32.26
C VAL A 242 25.26 23.51 -31.20
N VAL A 243 25.22 23.11 -29.93
CA VAL A 243 25.45 24.02 -28.81
C VAL A 243 26.94 24.34 -28.73
N GLU A 244 27.26 25.63 -28.85
CA GLU A 244 28.58 26.24 -28.74
C GLU A 244 28.66 27.12 -27.48
N VAL A 245 29.86 27.56 -27.09
CA VAL A 245 30.08 28.36 -25.86
C VAL A 245 29.36 29.72 -25.89
N ASN A 246 29.15 30.27 -27.08
CA ASN A 246 28.43 31.53 -27.32
C ASN A 246 26.92 31.36 -27.49
N THR A 247 26.39 30.12 -27.43
CA THR A 247 24.96 29.88 -27.61
C THR A 247 24.18 30.40 -26.41
N THR A 248 23.15 31.21 -26.66
CA THR A 248 22.29 31.72 -25.58
C THR A 248 21.19 30.72 -25.21
N PHE A 249 20.64 30.84 -24.00
CA PHE A 249 19.52 30.01 -23.57
C PHE A 249 18.26 30.29 -24.41
N GLU A 250 18.04 31.54 -24.81
CA GLU A 250 16.89 31.94 -25.62
C GLU A 250 16.91 31.28 -27.00
N ASP A 251 18.07 31.26 -27.67
CA ASP A 251 18.25 30.59 -28.95
C ASP A 251 17.98 29.08 -28.84
N PHE A 252 18.49 28.47 -27.76
CA PHE A 252 18.29 27.05 -27.48
C PHE A 252 16.80 26.70 -27.28
N VAL A 253 16.09 27.51 -26.49
CA VAL A 253 14.65 27.34 -26.26
C VAL A 253 13.85 27.56 -27.55
N ALA A 254 14.17 28.59 -28.34
CA ALA A 254 13.49 28.86 -29.61
C ALA A 254 13.56 27.66 -30.57
N ILE A 255 14.72 26.99 -30.63
CA ILE A 255 14.93 25.81 -31.48
C ILE A 255 14.13 24.62 -30.97
N ILE A 256 14.12 24.38 -29.66
CA ILE A 256 13.34 23.28 -29.05
C ILE A 256 11.86 23.53 -29.26
N SER A 257 11.37 24.72 -28.92
CA SER A 257 9.97 25.14 -29.04
C SER A 257 9.44 25.16 -30.46
N SER A 258 10.32 25.20 -31.48
CA SER A 258 9.91 25.08 -32.90
C SER A 258 9.37 23.69 -33.28
N THR A 259 9.47 22.70 -32.39
CA THR A 259 9.09 21.32 -32.65
C THR A 259 7.94 20.89 -31.75
N LYS A 260 6.88 20.28 -32.30
CA LYS A 260 5.73 19.79 -31.52
C LYS A 260 6.09 18.85 -30.35
N ARG A 261 7.25 18.19 -30.41
CA ARG A 261 7.79 17.32 -29.35
C ARG A 261 8.21 18.09 -28.08
N SER A 262 8.29 19.42 -28.12
CA SER A 262 8.68 20.23 -26.96
C SER A 262 7.55 20.46 -25.98
N THR A 263 6.29 20.27 -26.37
CA THR A 263 5.12 20.62 -25.53
C THR A 263 5.00 19.76 -24.28
N THR A 264 5.63 18.58 -24.25
CA THR A 264 5.62 17.67 -23.09
C THR A 264 6.88 17.78 -22.23
N LEU A 265 7.84 18.62 -22.62
CA LEU A 265 9.12 18.77 -21.93
C LEU A 265 8.98 19.75 -20.77
N ASP A 266 9.50 19.38 -19.61
CA ASP A 266 9.54 20.26 -18.44
C ASP A 266 10.54 21.40 -18.67
N ALA A 267 10.15 22.64 -18.33
CA ALA A 267 10.97 23.83 -18.53
C ALA A 267 12.29 23.77 -17.72
N GLY A 268 12.25 23.19 -16.52
CA GLY A 268 13.43 22.98 -15.69
C GLY A 268 14.39 21.96 -16.32
N ASN A 269 13.86 20.88 -16.88
CA ASN A 269 14.64 19.85 -17.57
C ASN A 269 15.28 20.39 -18.87
N ILE A 270 14.59 21.27 -19.60
CA ILE A 270 15.17 22.00 -20.75
C ILE A 270 16.38 22.83 -20.29
N LYS A 271 16.26 23.55 -19.17
CA LYS A 271 17.35 24.35 -18.60
C LYS A 271 18.53 23.49 -18.12
N LEU A 272 18.25 22.37 -17.45
CA LEU A 272 19.28 21.40 -17.04
C LEU A 272 19.99 20.76 -18.24
N ALA A 273 19.24 20.48 -19.32
CA ALA A 273 19.82 19.96 -20.55
C ALA A 273 20.72 20.99 -21.24
N PHE A 274 20.29 22.25 -21.30
CA PHE A 274 21.09 23.36 -21.82
C PHE A 274 22.42 23.50 -21.06
N ASN A 275 22.37 23.63 -19.73
CA ASN A 275 23.56 23.76 -18.89
C ASN A 275 24.53 22.59 -19.09
N SER A 276 24.00 21.36 -19.14
CA SER A 276 24.82 20.16 -19.40
C SER A 276 25.46 20.14 -20.79
N LEU A 277 24.78 20.67 -21.82
CA LEU A 277 25.30 20.73 -23.19
C LEU A 277 26.32 21.86 -23.35
N LEU A 278 26.10 23.00 -22.70
CA LEU A 278 27.01 24.15 -22.67
C LEU A 278 28.31 23.79 -21.95
N GLU A 279 28.24 23.17 -20.78
CA GLU A 279 29.42 22.67 -20.06
C GLU A 279 30.22 21.68 -20.93
N LYS A 280 29.53 20.83 -21.69
CA LYS A 280 30.17 19.92 -22.65
C LYS A 280 30.79 20.66 -23.85
N ALA A 281 30.24 21.79 -24.27
CA ALA A 281 30.83 22.62 -25.33
C ALA A 281 32.10 23.32 -24.81
N GLU A 282 32.04 23.91 -23.63
CA GLU A 282 33.20 24.51 -22.95
C GLU A 282 34.32 23.51 -22.68
N ALA A 283 33.97 22.30 -22.24
CA ALA A 283 34.95 21.23 -22.03
C ALA A 283 35.67 20.82 -23.33
N ARG A 284 34.93 20.75 -24.44
CA ARG A 284 35.50 20.48 -25.77
C ARG A 284 36.39 21.61 -26.25
N GLU A 285 36.00 22.86 -26.03
CA GLU A 285 36.81 24.02 -26.42
C GLU A 285 38.11 24.09 -25.61
N ARG A 286 38.03 23.90 -24.29
CA ARG A 286 39.20 23.80 -23.42
C ARG A 286 40.13 22.63 -23.78
N GLU A 287 39.58 21.53 -24.31
CA GLU A 287 40.39 20.42 -24.82
C GLU A 287 41.12 20.80 -26.11
N ARG A 288 40.45 21.47 -27.05
CA ARG A 288 41.05 21.98 -28.29
C ARG A 288 42.20 22.94 -27.98
N GLU A 289 41.99 23.89 -27.07
CA GLU A 289 43.05 24.82 -26.62
C GLU A 289 44.26 24.07 -26.06
N LYS A 290 44.04 23.01 -25.26
CA LYS A 290 45.13 22.18 -24.72
C LYS A 290 45.84 21.37 -25.81
N GLU A 291 45.11 20.85 -26.79
CA GLU A 291 45.68 20.13 -27.92
C GLU A 291 46.52 21.07 -28.80
N GLU A 292 46.02 22.26 -29.09
CA GLU A 292 46.75 23.30 -29.81
C GLU A 292 47.99 23.74 -29.04
N ALA A 293 47.89 23.97 -27.73
CA ALA A 293 49.05 24.29 -26.89
C ALA A 293 50.10 23.15 -26.89
N ARG A 294 49.67 21.88 -26.87
CA ARG A 294 50.57 20.72 -27.00
C ARG A 294 51.22 20.66 -28.39
N LYS A 295 50.45 20.92 -29.46
CA LYS A 295 50.96 20.97 -30.83
C LYS A 295 51.99 22.08 -30.99
N MET A 296 51.72 23.27 -30.44
CA MET A 296 52.66 24.38 -30.40
C MET A 296 53.92 24.01 -29.62
N LYS A 297 53.80 23.43 -28.42
CA LYS A 297 54.96 22.97 -27.63
C LYS A 297 55.80 21.93 -28.38
N ARG A 298 55.20 21.02 -29.15
CA ARG A 298 55.92 20.04 -29.98
C ARG A 298 56.71 20.73 -31.09
N LYS A 299 56.10 21.71 -31.79
CA LYS A 299 56.80 22.54 -32.78
C LYS A 299 57.97 23.29 -32.16
N GLU A 300 57.78 23.90 -30.98
CA GLU A 300 58.86 24.54 -30.23
C GLU A 300 59.98 23.57 -29.86
N SER A 301 59.63 22.37 -29.42
CA SER A 301 60.61 21.35 -29.02
C SER A 301 61.40 20.83 -30.21
N ALA A 302 60.74 20.62 -31.36
CA ALA A 302 61.38 20.25 -32.62
C ALA A 302 62.35 21.35 -33.09
N PHE A 303 61.94 22.62 -32.99
CA PHE A 303 62.80 23.76 -33.31
C PHE A 303 64.01 23.86 -32.37
N LYS A 304 63.83 23.68 -31.04
CA LYS A 304 64.94 23.63 -30.08
C LYS A 304 65.89 22.45 -30.36
N SER A 305 65.36 21.29 -30.77
CA SER A 305 66.18 20.13 -31.15
C SER A 305 66.99 20.40 -32.42
N MET A 306 66.40 21.06 -33.42
CA MET A 306 67.09 21.50 -34.63
C MET A 306 68.26 22.45 -34.28
N LEU A 307 68.01 23.46 -33.42
CA LEU A 307 69.07 24.37 -32.95
C LEU A 307 70.19 23.62 -32.20
N LYS A 308 69.85 22.59 -31.42
CA LYS A 308 70.83 21.76 -30.69
C LYS A 308 71.68 20.86 -31.61
N GLN A 309 71.14 20.44 -32.75
CA GLN A 309 71.82 19.58 -33.73
C GLN A 309 72.56 20.37 -34.82
N ALA A 310 72.55 21.71 -34.72
CA ALA A 310 73.22 22.60 -35.65
C ALA A 310 74.70 22.24 -35.84
N THR A 311 75.15 22.24 -37.10
CA THR A 311 76.54 22.00 -37.46
C THR A 311 77.03 23.12 -38.39
N PRO A 312 78.04 23.94 -38.00
CA PRO A 312 78.71 24.05 -36.70
C PRO A 312 77.79 24.37 -35.50
N PRO A 313 78.16 23.98 -34.26
CA PRO A 313 77.40 24.32 -33.05
C PRO A 313 77.18 25.83 -32.88
N ILE A 314 76.06 26.20 -32.28
CA ILE A 314 75.72 27.61 -32.02
C ILE A 314 76.53 28.09 -30.80
N GLU A 315 77.31 29.15 -30.98
CA GLU A 315 78.11 29.79 -29.93
C GLU A 315 77.25 30.77 -29.10
N LEU A 316 77.65 31.06 -27.85
CA LEU A 316 76.84 31.83 -26.88
C LEU A 316 76.64 33.31 -27.26
N ASP A 317 77.45 33.84 -28.18
CA ASP A 317 77.38 35.19 -28.74
C ASP A 317 76.66 35.26 -30.10
N ALA A 318 76.13 34.15 -30.59
CA ALA A 318 75.48 34.07 -31.89
C ALA A 318 74.25 34.98 -31.99
N VAL A 319 74.23 35.84 -33.02
CA VAL A 319 73.08 36.71 -33.34
C VAL A 319 72.08 35.94 -34.21
N TRP A 320 70.79 36.02 -33.87
CA TRP A 320 69.71 35.31 -34.57
C TRP A 320 69.75 35.49 -36.08
N GLU A 321 69.99 36.72 -36.56
CA GLU A 321 69.98 37.06 -37.98
C GLU A 321 71.07 36.31 -38.77
N ASP A 322 72.25 36.07 -38.17
CA ASP A 322 73.40 35.44 -38.84
C ASP A 322 73.25 33.92 -38.96
N ILE A 323 72.58 33.30 -38.00
CA ILE A 323 72.35 31.84 -37.98
C ILE A 323 71.06 31.44 -38.66
N ARG A 324 70.11 32.38 -38.82
CA ARG A 324 68.78 32.16 -39.41
C ARG A 324 68.86 31.50 -40.78
N GLU A 325 69.75 32.00 -41.65
CA GLU A 325 69.90 31.53 -43.02
C GLU A 325 70.23 30.02 -43.13
N ARG A 326 70.83 29.46 -42.07
CA ARG A 326 71.25 28.05 -42.03
C ARG A 326 70.07 27.10 -41.87
N PHE A 327 68.99 27.54 -41.24
CA PHE A 327 67.85 26.70 -40.90
C PHE A 327 66.64 26.91 -41.82
N VAL A 328 66.73 27.80 -42.82
CA VAL A 328 65.58 28.15 -43.69
C VAL A 328 64.98 26.94 -44.42
N LYS A 329 65.80 25.93 -44.72
CA LYS A 329 65.36 24.69 -45.42
C LYS A 329 64.96 23.56 -44.47
N GLU A 330 65.04 23.77 -43.16
CA GLU A 330 64.71 22.74 -42.17
C GLU A 330 63.20 22.72 -41.90
N PRO A 331 62.54 21.54 -41.92
CA PRO A 331 61.11 21.42 -41.68
C PRO A 331 60.66 22.04 -40.35
N ALA A 332 61.47 21.91 -39.29
CA ALA A 332 61.17 22.47 -37.97
C ALA A 332 61.16 24.01 -37.97
N PHE A 333 61.91 24.66 -38.87
CA PHE A 333 61.94 26.12 -39.05
C PHE A 333 60.73 26.61 -39.84
N GLU A 334 60.34 25.91 -40.91
CA GLU A 334 59.14 26.21 -41.70
C GLU A 334 57.84 26.04 -40.88
N ASP A 335 57.80 25.06 -39.98
CA ASP A 335 56.63 24.73 -39.15
C ASP A 335 56.19 25.84 -38.18
N ILE A 336 57.09 26.75 -37.83
CA ILE A 336 56.81 27.96 -37.04
C ILE A 336 56.79 29.14 -38.01
N THR A 337 55.61 29.62 -38.39
CA THR A 337 55.45 30.64 -39.43
C THR A 337 55.75 32.06 -38.94
N LEU A 338 55.59 32.32 -37.65
CA LEU A 338 55.79 33.63 -37.03
C LEU A 338 57.27 33.85 -36.66
N GLU A 339 57.90 34.86 -37.26
CA GLU A 339 59.31 35.20 -37.01
C GLU A 339 59.56 35.65 -35.54
N SER A 340 58.57 36.29 -34.91
CA SER A 340 58.63 36.65 -33.48
C SER A 340 58.72 35.42 -32.57
N GLU A 341 58.00 34.35 -32.92
CA GLU A 341 58.03 33.08 -32.16
C GLU A 341 59.39 32.38 -32.35
N ARG A 342 59.93 32.37 -33.57
CA ARG A 342 61.29 31.85 -33.85
C ARG A 342 62.34 32.55 -32.98
N LYS A 343 62.31 33.89 -32.95
CA LYS A 343 63.20 34.72 -32.11
C LYS A 343 63.04 34.44 -30.62
N ARG A 344 61.80 34.26 -30.13
CA ARG A 344 61.54 33.89 -28.72
C ARG A 344 62.16 32.53 -28.39
N ILE A 345 61.88 31.51 -29.20
CA ILE A 345 62.36 30.14 -28.96
C ILE A 345 63.89 30.08 -29.01
N PHE A 346 64.52 30.84 -29.90
CA PHE A 346 65.98 30.97 -29.97
C PHE A 346 66.58 31.61 -28.72
N LYS A 347 65.99 32.72 -28.22
CA LYS A 347 66.44 33.35 -26.96
C LYS A 347 66.31 32.40 -25.78
N ASP A 348 65.19 31.68 -25.69
CA ASP A 348 65.00 30.64 -24.68
C ASP A 348 66.07 29.54 -24.79
N PHE A 349 66.42 29.14 -26.01
CA PHE A 349 67.46 28.14 -26.26
C PHE A 349 68.84 28.64 -25.83
N MET A 350 69.20 29.89 -26.14
CA MET A 350 70.44 30.53 -25.69
C MET A 350 70.52 30.61 -24.16
N HIS A 351 69.42 30.98 -23.48
CA HIS A 351 69.36 31.00 -22.01
C HIS A 351 69.54 29.60 -21.40
N VAL A 352 68.97 28.55 -22.02
CA VAL A 352 69.20 27.16 -21.59
C VAL A 352 70.64 26.73 -21.86
N LEU A 353 71.22 27.10 -23.01
CA LEU A 353 72.60 26.78 -23.38
C LEU A 353 73.60 27.42 -22.41
N GLU A 354 73.37 28.69 -22.05
CA GLU A 354 74.15 29.43 -21.05
C GLU A 354 74.10 28.73 -19.67
N HIS A 355 72.92 28.28 -19.24
CA HIS A 355 72.71 27.61 -17.96
C HIS A 355 73.19 26.14 -17.94
N GLU A 356 73.16 25.43 -19.08
CA GLU A 356 73.73 24.09 -19.24
C GLU A 356 75.28 24.14 -19.22
N CYS A 357 75.90 25.17 -19.80
CA CYS A 357 77.35 25.41 -19.73
C CYS A 357 77.84 25.73 -18.31
N GLN A 358 77.02 26.34 -17.46
CA GLN A 358 77.36 26.63 -16.05
C GLN A 358 77.37 25.37 -15.16
N HIS A 359 76.69 24.28 -15.55
CA HIS A 359 76.57 23.06 -14.73
C HIS A 359 77.62 21.97 -15.00
N HIS A 360 78.50 22.14 -15.98
CA HIS A 360 79.55 21.15 -16.26
C HIS A 360 80.79 21.28 -15.35
N HIS A 361 80.79 22.21 -14.37
CA HIS A 361 81.94 22.50 -13.50
C HIS A 361 81.81 22.20 -11.99
N SER A 362 80.80 21.45 -11.51
CA SER A 362 80.79 21.03 -10.09
C SER A 362 80.86 19.50 -9.91
N LYS A 363 82.06 18.93 -10.05
CA LYS A 363 82.40 17.62 -9.47
C LYS A 363 83.02 17.78 -8.07
N ASN A 364 82.48 17.00 -7.12
CA ASN A 364 83.02 16.54 -5.84
C ASN A 364 83.29 17.53 -4.69
N LYS A 365 82.56 17.36 -3.57
CA LYS A 365 83.13 16.72 -2.35
C LYS A 365 82.07 16.36 -1.28
N LYS A 366 82.16 15.12 -0.77
CA LYS A 366 81.54 14.62 0.46
C LYS A 366 82.18 15.28 1.70
N HIS A 367 81.36 15.61 2.71
CA HIS A 367 81.56 15.58 4.18
C HIS A 367 80.27 16.21 4.78
N SER A 368 79.70 15.93 5.94
CA SER A 368 80.04 15.16 7.14
C SER A 368 78.76 15.08 7.99
N LYS A 369 78.56 14.00 8.75
CA LYS A 369 77.51 13.86 9.78
C LYS A 369 77.76 14.86 10.93
N LYS A 370 76.75 15.63 11.35
CA LYS A 370 76.53 15.92 12.78
C LYS A 370 75.08 16.31 13.10
N SER A 371 74.61 15.66 14.15
CA SER A 371 73.37 15.83 14.90
C SER A 371 73.00 17.28 15.25
N LYS A 372 71.69 17.58 15.32
CA LYS A 372 71.11 18.25 16.49
C LYS A 372 69.60 18.02 16.62
N LYS A 373 69.26 17.77 17.88
CA LYS A 373 68.01 17.36 18.51
C LYS A 373 67.35 18.62 19.10
N HIS A 374 66.05 18.84 18.94
CA HIS A 374 65.19 19.57 19.88
C HIS A 374 63.73 19.09 19.64
N HIS A 375 63.15 18.33 20.58
CA HIS A 375 62.20 18.76 21.63
C HIS A 375 60.80 19.12 21.08
N ARG A 376 59.82 18.19 21.14
CA ARG A 376 58.83 17.95 22.22
C ARG A 376 57.77 19.06 22.38
N LYS A 377 56.50 18.74 22.07
CA LYS A 377 55.32 18.48 22.96
C LYS A 377 54.21 17.87 22.08
N ARG A 378 53.41 16.82 22.37
CA ARG A 378 52.84 16.10 23.54
C ARG A 378 51.63 16.74 24.22
N SER A 379 50.44 16.25 23.85
CA SER A 379 49.26 15.87 24.66
C SER A 379 48.45 14.89 23.76
N ARG A 380 48.08 13.64 24.06
CA ARG A 380 47.78 12.83 25.26
C ARG A 380 46.32 12.90 25.72
N SER A 381 45.54 11.88 25.35
CA SER A 381 44.57 11.19 26.20
C SER A 381 44.49 9.70 25.78
N ARG A 382 44.20 8.84 26.76
CA ARG A 382 44.37 7.38 26.85
C ARG A 382 43.14 6.85 27.59
N SER A 383 42.63 5.67 27.20
CA SER A 383 42.05 4.59 28.04
C SER A 383 41.27 3.63 27.11
N GLY A 384 41.28 2.30 27.19
CA GLY A 384 41.81 1.29 28.13
C GLY A 384 41.02 -0.01 27.92
N SER A 385 41.58 -1.17 28.32
CA SER A 385 41.00 -2.54 28.36
C SER A 385 40.80 -3.27 27.01
N ASP A 386 41.00 -4.57 26.85
CA ASP A 386 41.51 -5.68 27.69
C ASP A 386 41.68 -6.92 26.78
N SER A 387 42.36 -7.95 27.30
CA SER A 387 42.18 -9.38 26.99
C SER A 387 42.91 -10.01 25.78
N ASP A 388 44.00 -10.69 26.16
CA ASP A 388 44.33 -12.11 25.95
C ASP A 388 44.74 -12.67 24.56
N ASP A 389 45.98 -13.16 24.59
CA ASP A 389 46.56 -14.31 23.90
C ASP A 389 45.58 -15.41 23.47
N ASP A 390 45.71 -15.85 22.22
CA ASP A 390 45.93 -17.27 21.98
C ASP A 390 46.83 -17.51 20.76
N ASP A 391 47.76 -18.43 20.97
CA ASP A 391 48.93 -18.75 20.18
C ASP A 391 48.60 -19.91 19.23
N SER A 392 48.96 -19.79 17.95
CA SER A 392 49.38 -20.98 17.18
C SER A 392 50.19 -20.61 15.95
N HIS A 393 51.50 -20.62 16.16
CA HIS A 393 52.53 -20.83 15.17
C HIS A 393 52.23 -21.99 14.17
N SER A 394 52.35 -21.74 12.86
CA SER A 394 53.59 -22.04 12.10
C SER A 394 53.37 -22.34 10.59
N LYS A 395 54.18 -21.63 9.78
CA LYS A 395 55.05 -22.10 8.67
C LYS A 395 54.38 -22.88 7.50
N LYS A 396 54.54 -22.53 6.21
CA LYS A 396 55.75 -22.23 5.42
C LYS A 396 55.24 -21.87 3.99
N LYS A 397 55.60 -20.75 3.34
CA LYS A 397 56.75 -20.55 2.42
C LYS A 397 57.07 -21.78 1.54
N ARG A 398 57.31 -21.73 0.22
CA ARG A 398 57.44 -20.68 -0.81
C ARG A 398 57.92 -21.40 -2.11
N GLN A 399 57.84 -20.69 -3.26
CA GLN A 399 58.53 -20.91 -4.56
C GLN A 399 57.76 -21.80 -5.58
N ARG A 400 57.35 -21.34 -6.78
CA ARG A 400 58.07 -20.67 -7.92
C ARG A 400 59.15 -21.61 -8.48
N SER A 401 59.29 -21.93 -9.76
CA SER A 401 58.83 -21.49 -11.09
C SER A 401 58.93 -22.75 -12.01
N GLU A 402 58.51 -22.83 -13.27
CA GLU A 402 59.12 -22.18 -14.44
C GLU A 402 58.42 -22.67 -15.72
N SER A 403 57.99 -21.71 -16.55
CA SER A 403 58.05 -21.64 -18.02
C SER A 403 57.82 -22.91 -18.89
N ARG A 404 56.99 -22.80 -19.93
CA ARG A 404 57.40 -22.27 -21.25
C ARG A 404 56.22 -22.21 -22.21
N SER A 405 56.24 -21.11 -22.95
CA SER A 405 55.38 -20.63 -24.02
C SER A 405 55.59 -21.33 -25.36
N ALA A 406 54.54 -21.32 -26.18
CA ALA A 406 54.46 -21.17 -27.65
C ALA A 406 53.25 -22.00 -28.13
N SER A 407 52.34 -21.55 -29.00
CA SER A 407 52.16 -20.32 -29.78
C SER A 407 50.80 -20.45 -30.51
N GLU A 408 50.09 -19.33 -30.68
CA GLU A 408 49.41 -18.84 -31.91
C GLU A 408 48.62 -19.82 -32.82
N HIS A 409 47.47 -19.53 -33.42
CA HIS A 409 46.60 -18.35 -33.56
C HIS A 409 45.37 -18.80 -34.41
N SER A 410 44.18 -18.36 -34.01
CA SER A 410 43.06 -17.86 -34.85
C SER A 410 42.13 -18.72 -35.70
N SER A 411 40.97 -18.09 -35.91
CA SER A 411 39.82 -18.31 -36.80
C SER A 411 38.81 -19.35 -36.31
N SER A 412 37.63 -18.95 -35.84
CA SER A 412 36.51 -18.26 -36.53
C SER A 412 35.83 -19.12 -37.57
N ALA A 413 34.50 -19.12 -37.44
CA ALA A 413 33.48 -19.39 -38.45
C ALA A 413 32.76 -20.74 -38.38
N GLU A 414 31.44 -20.56 -38.39
CA GLU A 414 30.42 -21.35 -39.07
C GLU A 414 29.54 -22.35 -38.33
N SER A 415 28.34 -22.32 -38.88
CA SER A 415 27.03 -22.69 -38.43
C SER A 415 26.60 -24.05 -38.97
N GLU A 416 25.34 -24.40 -38.69
CA GLU A 416 24.49 -25.44 -39.31
C GLU A 416 24.40 -26.80 -38.61
N ARG A 417 23.23 -26.95 -37.97
CA ARG A 417 22.22 -28.01 -38.16
C ARG A 417 22.70 -29.47 -38.22
N SER A 418 22.09 -30.34 -37.39
CA SER A 418 21.16 -31.38 -37.88
C SER A 418 20.67 -32.41 -36.85
N TYR A 419 19.36 -32.36 -36.57
CA TYR A 419 18.37 -33.46 -36.50
C TYR A 419 18.80 -34.93 -36.32
N LYS A 420 18.28 -35.58 -35.25
CA LYS A 420 17.58 -36.91 -35.21
C LYS A 420 17.34 -37.33 -33.75
N LYS A 421 16.10 -37.30 -33.24
CA LYS A 421 15.02 -38.32 -33.28
C LYS A 421 15.29 -39.62 -32.49
N SER A 422 14.52 -39.73 -31.40
CA SER A 422 13.89 -40.91 -30.78
C SER A 422 14.72 -41.92 -29.98
N LYS A 423 14.26 -42.16 -28.74
CA LYS A 423 13.78 -43.48 -28.30
C LYS A 423 12.86 -43.37 -27.09
N LYS A 424 11.89 -44.28 -27.07
CA LYS A 424 10.63 -44.33 -26.32
C LYS A 424 10.68 -45.54 -25.39
N HIS A 425 10.20 -45.44 -24.15
CA HIS A 425 9.62 -46.52 -23.32
C HIS A 425 8.85 -45.87 -22.15
N LYS A 426 7.81 -46.42 -21.52
CA LYS A 426 6.72 -47.36 -21.86
C LYS A 426 5.74 -47.29 -20.66
N LYS A 427 4.46 -47.08 -20.96
CA LYS A 427 3.20 -47.30 -20.20
C LYS A 427 3.22 -47.86 -18.76
N LYS A 428 2.36 -47.30 -17.90
CA LYS A 428 1.41 -48.07 -17.07
C LYS A 428 0.11 -47.30 -16.81
N SER A 429 -1.01 -47.99 -16.98
CA SER A 429 -2.41 -47.54 -16.89
C SER A 429 -3.02 -47.80 -15.51
N LYS A 430 -4.05 -47.03 -15.08
CA LYS A 430 -5.40 -47.54 -14.73
C LYS A 430 -6.41 -46.46 -14.28
N LYS A 431 -7.53 -46.47 -15.01
CA LYS A 431 -8.97 -46.31 -14.66
C LYS A 431 -9.58 -44.97 -14.18
N ARG A 432 -10.73 -44.69 -14.82
CA ARG A 432 -11.71 -43.59 -14.74
C ARG A 432 -12.87 -43.94 -13.82
N ARG A 433 -13.59 -42.93 -13.28
CA ARG A 433 -15.08 -42.86 -13.28
C ARG A 433 -15.60 -41.45 -12.89
N HIS A 434 -16.47 -40.88 -13.74
CA HIS A 434 -17.34 -39.69 -13.56
C HIS A 434 -18.69 -40.14 -12.92
N LYS A 435 -19.46 -39.41 -12.09
CA LYS A 435 -20.21 -38.12 -12.14
C LYS A 435 -21.50 -38.14 -13.02
N SER A 436 -22.58 -37.59 -12.44
CA SER A 436 -24.00 -37.35 -12.82
C SER A 436 -24.96 -38.55 -12.66
N ASP A 437 -26.22 -38.44 -12.23
CA ASP A 437 -27.22 -37.34 -12.32
C ASP A 437 -28.38 -37.50 -11.28
N SER A 438 -29.21 -36.46 -11.08
CA SER A 438 -30.50 -36.49 -10.31
C SER A 438 -31.70 -36.90 -11.19
N PRO A 439 -32.90 -37.21 -10.63
CA PRO A 439 -33.98 -36.20 -10.55
C PRO A 439 -34.98 -36.31 -9.35
N GLU A 440 -35.86 -35.30 -9.27
CA GLU A 440 -37.01 -34.96 -8.38
C GLU A 440 -37.89 -36.06 -7.77
N SER A 441 -38.50 -35.81 -6.59
CA SER A 441 -39.93 -35.41 -6.41
C SER A 441 -40.45 -35.56 -4.95
N ASP A 442 -41.46 -34.74 -4.65
CA ASP A 442 -42.32 -34.60 -3.45
C ASP A 442 -42.75 -35.89 -2.71
N ALA A 443 -42.89 -35.80 -1.38
CA ALA A 443 -44.09 -36.22 -0.63
C ALA A 443 -43.93 -36.04 0.89
N GLU A 444 -44.94 -35.44 1.50
CA GLU A 444 -45.19 -35.38 2.94
C GLU A 444 -45.32 -36.76 3.61
N ARG A 445 -44.88 -36.88 4.88
CA ARG A 445 -45.70 -37.46 5.96
C ARG A 445 -45.07 -37.36 7.36
N GLU A 446 -45.96 -37.05 8.29
CA GLU A 446 -45.87 -37.00 9.74
C GLU A 446 -45.50 -38.30 10.49
N LYS A 447 -45.20 -38.11 11.80
CA LYS A 447 -45.19 -39.04 12.96
C LYS A 447 -43.99 -40.00 13.04
N ASP A 448 -43.33 -40.22 14.18
CA ASP A 448 -43.86 -40.32 15.53
C ASP A 448 -42.77 -40.19 16.63
N LYS A 449 -43.27 -39.96 17.86
CA LYS A 449 -42.60 -39.79 19.16
C LYS A 449 -41.58 -40.89 19.54
N LYS A 450 -40.54 -40.52 20.32
CA LYS A 450 -40.32 -41.06 21.68
C LYS A 450 -39.19 -40.37 22.47
N GLU A 451 -39.58 -39.84 23.64
CA GLU A 451 -38.72 -39.51 24.76
C GLU A 451 -37.95 -40.74 25.30
N LYS A 452 -36.78 -40.50 25.88
CA LYS A 452 -36.42 -41.15 27.14
C LYS A 452 -35.38 -40.35 27.93
N ASP A 453 -35.84 -39.86 29.08
CA ASP A 453 -35.04 -39.41 30.22
C ASP A 453 -33.97 -40.40 30.63
N ARG A 454 -32.89 -39.86 31.21
CA ARG A 454 -32.31 -40.36 32.47
C ARG A 454 -31.32 -39.37 33.06
N GLU A 455 -31.78 -38.69 34.12
CA GLU A 455 -30.95 -38.16 35.19
C GLU A 455 -30.13 -39.26 35.88
N SER A 456 -28.96 -38.90 36.38
CA SER A 456 -28.34 -39.54 37.55
C SER A 456 -27.30 -38.60 38.14
N GLU A 457 -27.65 -38.00 39.27
CA GLU A 457 -26.70 -37.43 40.23
C GLU A 457 -25.74 -38.50 40.78
N LYS A 458 -24.49 -38.11 41.08
CA LYS A 458 -23.81 -38.38 42.37
C LYS A 458 -22.43 -37.71 42.46
N ASP A 459 -22.45 -36.61 43.19
CA ASP A 459 -21.53 -36.19 44.25
C ASP A 459 -20.27 -37.04 44.57
N ARG A 460 -19.08 -36.42 44.50
CA ARG A 460 -18.09 -36.39 45.61
C ARG A 460 -16.80 -35.61 45.28
N SER A 461 -16.53 -34.65 46.17
CA SER A 461 -15.31 -33.88 46.43
C SER A 461 -13.95 -34.59 46.30
N ARG A 462 -12.91 -33.90 45.75
CA ARG A 462 -11.69 -33.46 46.48
C ARG A 462 -10.57 -32.91 45.56
N GLN A 463 -10.05 -31.74 45.97
CA GLN A 463 -8.66 -31.26 45.93
C GLN A 463 -7.93 -30.96 44.60
N ARG A 464 -7.75 -29.65 44.36
CA ARG A 464 -6.48 -28.90 44.26
C ARG A 464 -5.28 -29.59 43.57
N SER A 465 -5.01 -29.19 42.32
CA SER A 465 -3.65 -28.82 41.89
C SER A 465 -3.64 -28.04 40.56
N GLU A 466 -3.20 -26.80 40.71
CA GLU A 466 -2.54 -25.89 39.78
C GLU A 466 -1.88 -26.55 38.54
N SER A 467 -2.33 -26.18 37.32
CA SER A 467 -1.48 -26.29 36.11
C SER A 467 -2.01 -25.47 34.91
N LYS A 468 -1.23 -24.44 34.57
CA LYS A 468 -0.89 -23.91 33.23
C LYS A 468 -2.03 -23.80 32.20
N HIS A 469 -2.52 -22.57 32.05
CA HIS A 469 -3.20 -22.11 30.84
C HIS A 469 -2.31 -22.28 29.60
N LYS A 470 -2.80 -23.07 28.65
CA LYS A 470 -2.27 -23.21 27.30
C LYS A 470 -3.37 -22.72 26.34
N SER A 471 -3.09 -21.66 25.60
CA SER A 471 -3.99 -21.04 24.62
C SER A 471 -4.42 -22.04 23.52
N PRO A 472 -5.68 -22.04 23.06
CA PRO A 472 -6.06 -22.72 21.83
C PRO A 472 -5.94 -21.78 20.61
N LYS A 473 -5.23 -22.28 19.61
CA LYS A 473 -5.08 -21.73 18.26
C LYS A 473 -6.43 -21.56 17.56
N LYS A 474 -6.68 -20.38 17.00
CA LYS A 474 -7.77 -20.12 16.05
C LYS A 474 -7.38 -20.66 14.67
N LYS A 475 -8.21 -21.57 14.15
CA LYS A 475 -8.14 -22.10 12.78
C LYS A 475 -8.64 -21.07 11.77
N THR A 476 -7.95 -21.06 10.64
CA THR A 476 -8.20 -20.29 9.41
C THR A 476 -9.27 -20.92 8.51
N GLY A 477 -10.12 -20.08 7.93
CA GLY A 477 -10.92 -20.29 6.71
C GLY A 477 -11.70 -18.98 6.50
N LYS A 478 -11.46 -18.12 5.50
CA LYS A 478 -11.29 -18.23 4.03
C LYS A 478 -12.56 -18.66 3.31
N ASP A 479 -13.36 -17.65 2.95
CA ASP A 479 -13.96 -17.37 1.64
C ASP A 479 -14.68 -16.01 1.76
N SER A 480 -14.87 -15.15 0.77
CA SER A 480 -14.26 -14.85 -0.53
C SER A 480 -15.16 -13.73 -1.08
N GLY A 481 -14.62 -12.56 -1.38
CA GLY A 481 -15.42 -11.41 -1.83
C GLY A 481 -14.54 -10.36 -2.52
N ASN A 482 -13.87 -10.82 -3.56
CA ASN A 482 -12.94 -10.10 -4.42
C ASN A 482 -13.68 -9.06 -5.29
N TRP A 483 -13.50 -7.78 -5.00
CA TRP A 483 -13.60 -6.72 -6.00
C TRP A 483 -12.21 -6.14 -6.20
N ASP A 484 -11.56 -6.68 -7.22
CA ASP A 484 -10.27 -6.26 -7.76
C ASP A 484 -10.49 -5.02 -8.64
N THR A 485 -9.95 -3.88 -8.21
CA THR A 485 -9.59 -2.79 -9.11
C THR A 485 -8.09 -2.52 -8.93
N SER A 486 -7.29 -3.40 -9.51
CA SER A 486 -5.86 -3.21 -9.72
C SER A 486 -5.60 -1.96 -10.55
N GLY A 487 -4.86 -1.04 -9.94
CA GLY A 487 -4.28 0.16 -10.54
C GLY A 487 -3.19 0.70 -9.63
N SER A 488 -2.18 -0.12 -9.35
CA SER A 488 -0.83 0.25 -8.87
C SER A 488 -0.69 1.60 -8.15
N GLU A 489 -1.18 1.69 -6.91
CA GLU A 489 -0.73 2.71 -5.95
C GLU A 489 -0.13 1.99 -4.75
N LEU A 490 1.08 2.40 -4.35
CA LEU A 490 1.82 1.82 -3.23
C LEU A 490 0.93 1.80 -1.98
N SER A 491 0.98 0.70 -1.23
CA SER A 491 0.21 0.57 0.01
C SER A 491 0.58 1.69 0.99
N GLU A 492 -0.37 2.13 1.82
CA GLU A 492 -0.15 3.15 2.85
C GLU A 492 1.07 2.83 3.74
N GLY A 493 1.31 1.54 4.01
CA GLY A 493 2.50 1.07 4.74
C GLY A 493 3.81 1.14 3.95
N GLU A 494 3.77 1.15 2.62
CA GLU A 494 4.95 1.35 1.75
C GLU A 494 5.31 2.83 1.64
N LEU A 495 4.31 3.72 1.56
CA LEU A 495 4.51 5.17 1.61
C LEU A 495 5.09 5.60 2.96
N GLU A 496 4.62 5.01 4.06
CA GLU A 496 5.11 5.33 5.40
C GLU A 496 6.53 4.80 5.65
N LYS A 497 6.89 3.65 5.06
CA LYS A 497 8.28 3.19 5.02
C LYS A 497 9.17 4.14 4.22
N ARG A 498 8.73 4.56 3.03
CA ARG A 498 9.50 5.49 2.18
C ARG A 498 9.70 6.84 2.86
N ARG A 499 8.69 7.34 3.58
CA ARG A 499 8.78 8.54 4.43
C ARG A 499 9.80 8.38 5.56
N ARG A 500 9.81 7.22 6.23
CA ARG A 500 10.79 6.94 7.30
C ARG A 500 12.22 6.90 6.75
N THR A 501 12.43 6.25 5.61
CA THR A 501 13.75 6.18 4.96
C THR A 501 14.24 7.54 4.48
N LEU A 502 13.35 8.40 3.97
CA LEU A 502 13.70 9.77 3.59
C LEU A 502 14.05 10.66 4.78
N LEU A 503 13.39 10.46 5.93
CA LEU A 503 13.74 11.17 7.17
C LEU A 503 15.10 10.71 7.71
N GLU A 504 15.38 9.41 7.66
CA GLU A 504 16.66 8.83 8.08
C GLU A 504 17.82 9.32 7.20
N GLN A 505 17.60 9.46 5.89
CA GLN A 505 18.59 10.03 4.96
C GLN A 505 18.86 11.53 5.18
N LEU A 506 17.89 12.28 5.72
CA LEU A 506 18.07 13.70 6.03
C LEU A 506 18.81 13.94 7.34
N ASP A 507 18.72 12.99 8.29
CA ASP A 507 19.46 13.04 9.55
C ASP A 507 20.94 12.65 9.38
N ASP A 508 21.27 11.84 8.36
CA ASP A 508 22.66 11.46 8.03
C ASP A 508 23.44 12.54 7.24
N ASP A 509 22.75 13.54 6.69
CA ASP A 509 23.33 14.64 5.89
C ASP A 509 23.51 15.97 6.70
N GLN A 510 23.32 15.94 8.02
CA GLN A 510 23.68 17.01 8.98
C GLN A 510 24.92 16.66 9.79
#